data_AF-A0A4Q3YYK2-F1
#
_entry.id   AF-A0A4Q3YYK2-F1
#
_cell.length_a   1.000
_cell.length_b   1.000
_cell.length_c   1.000
_cell.angle_alpha   90.00
_cell.angle_beta   90.00
_cell.angle_gamma   90.00
#
_symmetry.space_group_name_H-M   'P 1'
#
loop_
_entity.id
_entity.type
_entity.pdbx_description
1 polymer ?
#
loop_
_entity_poly.entity_id
_entity_poly.type
_entity_poly.pdbx_seq_one_letter_code
_entity_poly.pdbx_strand_id
1 'polypeptide(L)'
;MANLRLEFFSLTLTSKIQGELFSVEEEGQDPASSSSRPENLMRMLEEAAGASVDRLVDGDISEPESQVASQTWQILDLAAIESGSLFQLGRVSKRTLPGVDAGFPPRFTREAQNIHPYTWAALFPDLGLLVIAEQNELSKTKTAANRLAELLRDTPEYRRSKMVLKVKPVKDATDMVEQVRKAHRILKVRLIVGRPNPPRTDVLIAQPLKVATEALGAGEGQAEFSGGAIRAETLLDLINDTSTGTGEDVQVKLEEVAGARPRWLHLREEPNLAKNVELPPEDSEEAYAGIMEDALAMFEHVVSLSQKS
;
A
#
# COMPACT_ATOMS: atom_id res chain seq x y z
N MET A 1 -2.29 -15.26 24.14
CA MET A 1 -1.74 -13.89 24.02
C MET A 1 -2.38 -13.26 22.80
N ALA A 2 -2.69 -11.96 22.84
CA ALA A 2 -3.21 -11.27 21.66
C ALA A 2 -2.05 -11.09 20.67
N ASN A 3 -2.28 -11.47 19.41
CA ASN A 3 -1.30 -11.26 18.34
C ASN A 3 -1.69 -10.00 17.57
N LEU A 4 -0.70 -9.18 17.28
CA LEU A 4 -0.79 -8.04 16.38
C LEU A 4 -0.40 -8.47 14.98
N ARG A 5 -1.27 -8.29 14.00
CA ARG A 5 -0.96 -8.55 12.60
C ARG A 5 -0.43 -7.28 11.96
N LEU A 6 0.74 -7.32 11.35
CA LEU A 6 1.32 -6.22 10.57
C LEU A 6 1.14 -6.51 9.09
N GLU A 7 0.72 -5.51 8.31
CA GLU A 7 0.57 -5.63 6.86
C GLU A 7 1.37 -4.57 6.11
N PHE A 8 1.91 -4.97 4.97
CA PHE A 8 2.88 -4.18 4.21
C PHE A 8 2.25 -3.60 2.94
N PHE A 9 2.58 -2.35 2.64
CA PHE A 9 2.11 -1.61 1.48
C PHE A 9 3.27 -0.90 0.81
N SER A 10 3.34 -0.97 -0.52
CA SER A 10 4.21 -0.14 -1.35
C SER A 10 3.54 1.23 -1.53
N LEU A 11 4.32 2.28 -1.30
CA LEU A 11 3.93 3.67 -1.40
C LEU A 11 4.84 4.35 -2.41
N THR A 12 4.27 4.70 -3.56
CA THR A 12 5.00 5.20 -4.73
C THR A 12 4.64 6.65 -5.02
N LEU A 13 5.68 7.49 -5.13
CA LEU A 13 5.57 8.88 -5.57
C LEU A 13 6.28 9.09 -6.92
N THR A 14 5.63 9.82 -7.82
CA THR A 14 6.12 10.02 -9.19
C THR A 14 5.69 11.30 -9.86
N SER A 15 6.58 11.87 -10.66
CA SER A 15 6.25 13.02 -11.51
C SER A 15 5.18 12.69 -12.55
N LYS A 16 4.21 13.58 -12.70
CA LYS A 16 3.33 13.70 -13.87
C LYS A 16 4.18 14.27 -14.99
N ILE A 17 4.75 13.39 -15.82
CA ILE A 17 5.26 13.85 -17.11
C ILE A 17 4.03 14.16 -17.96
N GLN A 18 3.75 15.45 -18.19
CA GLN A 18 2.77 15.85 -19.18
C GLN A 18 3.28 15.39 -20.53
N GLY A 19 2.45 14.66 -21.28
CA GLY A 19 2.73 14.24 -22.65
C GLY A 19 2.70 15.42 -23.61
N GLU A 20 3.58 16.40 -23.42
CA GLU A 20 3.95 17.34 -24.46
C GLU A 20 5.12 16.74 -25.22
N LEU A 21 4.79 16.11 -26.35
CA LEU A 21 5.70 15.90 -27.45
C LEU A 21 6.20 17.26 -27.94
N PHE A 22 7.29 17.78 -27.38
CA PHE A 22 8.08 18.83 -28.05
C PHE A 22 9.58 18.64 -27.82
N SER A 23 10.27 18.47 -28.94
CA SER A 23 11.56 19.07 -29.19
C SER A 23 11.56 20.53 -28.74
N VAL A 24 12.53 20.94 -27.92
CA VAL A 24 13.30 22.20 -28.01
C VAL A 24 14.30 22.26 -26.86
N GLU A 25 15.48 22.74 -27.20
CA GLU A 25 16.57 23.19 -26.35
C GLU A 25 16.05 24.25 -25.35
N GLU A 26 16.01 23.93 -24.05
CA GLU A 26 16.09 24.95 -23.01
C GLU A 26 17.19 24.58 -22.03
N GLU A 27 18.28 25.34 -22.11
CA GLU A 27 19.32 25.43 -21.10
C GLU A 27 18.71 25.93 -19.78
N GLY A 28 19.04 25.24 -18.68
CA GLY A 28 19.37 25.95 -17.45
C GLY A 28 18.46 25.81 -16.24
N GLN A 29 17.48 24.89 -16.21
CA GLN A 29 16.83 24.51 -14.95
C GLN A 29 16.45 23.03 -14.97
N ASP A 30 17.22 22.23 -14.23
CA ASP A 30 16.98 20.81 -14.07
C ASP A 30 15.72 20.59 -13.20
N PRO A 31 14.60 20.08 -13.75
CA PRO A 31 13.40 19.78 -12.96
C PRO A 31 13.64 18.63 -11.96
N ALA A 32 14.84 18.04 -11.94
CA ALA A 32 15.28 17.03 -10.98
C ALA A 32 16.08 17.58 -9.78
N SER A 33 16.33 18.89 -9.68
CA SER A 33 17.09 19.44 -8.54
C SER A 33 16.20 19.96 -7.40
N SER A 34 16.43 19.41 -6.20
CA SER A 34 16.02 19.84 -4.86
C SER A 34 14.74 19.28 -4.22
N SER A 35 14.59 17.96 -4.26
CA SER A 35 14.35 17.14 -3.06
C SER A 35 14.29 15.66 -3.46
N SER A 36 15.03 14.80 -2.76
CA SER A 36 14.97 13.37 -3.05
C SER A 36 13.52 12.86 -2.85
N ARG A 37 13.07 11.85 -3.62
CA ARG A 37 11.70 11.29 -3.44
C ARG A 37 11.38 10.95 -1.98
N PRO A 38 12.33 10.41 -1.19
CA PRO A 38 12.15 10.22 0.26
C PRO A 38 11.85 11.51 1.03
N GLU A 39 12.59 12.59 0.78
CA GLU A 39 12.39 13.89 1.44
C GLU A 39 11.01 14.48 1.18
N ASN A 40 10.49 14.38 -0.05
CA ASN A 40 9.13 14.87 -0.36
C ASN A 40 8.08 14.10 0.41
N LEU A 41 8.27 12.79 0.54
CA LEU A 41 7.33 11.92 1.23
C LEU A 41 7.32 12.19 2.73
N MET A 42 8.50 12.41 3.30
CA MET A 42 8.66 12.82 4.69
C MET A 42 8.05 14.19 4.95
N ARG A 43 8.31 15.18 4.09
CA ARG A 43 7.69 16.50 4.21
C ARG A 43 6.17 16.44 4.09
N MET A 44 5.64 15.62 3.18
CA MET A 44 4.20 15.38 3.09
C MET A 44 3.67 14.73 4.38
N LEU A 45 4.38 13.77 4.98
CA LEU A 45 3.96 13.16 6.24
C LEU A 45 3.96 14.17 7.39
N GLU A 46 4.99 15.01 7.50
CA GLU A 46 5.11 16.08 8.49
C GLU A 46 4.01 17.14 8.32
N GLU A 47 3.70 17.54 7.09
CA GLU A 47 2.60 18.48 6.80
C GLU A 47 1.22 17.86 7.07
N ALA A 48 1.08 16.54 6.92
CA ALA A 48 -0.15 15.83 7.22
C ALA A 48 -0.31 15.53 8.72
N ALA A 49 0.79 15.48 9.48
CA ALA A 49 0.76 15.33 10.93
C ALA A 49 0.13 16.59 11.56
N GLY A 50 -0.96 16.39 12.32
CA GLY A 50 -1.77 17.50 12.84
C GLY A 50 -2.75 18.12 11.83
N ALA A 51 -2.77 17.66 10.57
CA ALA A 51 -3.84 17.96 9.63
C ALA A 51 -5.02 16.98 9.81
N SER A 52 -6.23 17.42 9.44
CA SER A 52 -7.46 16.62 9.50
C SER A 52 -8.19 16.68 8.17
N VAL A 53 -8.68 15.54 7.68
CA VAL A 53 -9.50 15.45 6.47
C VAL A 53 -10.89 14.95 6.86
N ASP A 54 -11.88 15.85 6.79
CA ASP A 54 -13.30 15.55 6.98
C ASP A 54 -13.88 14.92 5.72
N ARG A 55 -14.49 13.72 5.82
CA ARG A 55 -15.33 13.19 4.75
C ARG A 55 -16.59 12.49 5.20
N LEU A 56 -17.62 12.64 4.38
CA LEU A 56 -18.90 11.95 4.46
C LEU A 56 -18.71 10.49 4.03
N VAL A 57 -19.22 9.54 4.82
CA VAL A 57 -19.35 8.14 4.41
C VAL A 57 -20.69 7.98 3.71
N ASP A 58 -20.72 7.56 2.45
CA ASP A 58 -21.96 7.16 1.78
C ASP A 58 -22.62 6.02 2.57
N GLY A 59 -23.63 6.38 3.36
CA GLY A 59 -24.50 5.43 4.05
C GLY A 59 -25.53 4.89 3.06
N ASP A 60 -25.74 3.58 3.11
CA ASP A 60 -26.79 2.89 2.37
C ASP A 60 -28.16 3.54 2.69
N ILE A 61 -28.82 4.12 1.68
CA ILE A 61 -29.95 5.07 1.81
C ILE A 61 -31.28 4.35 2.14
N SER A 62 -31.23 3.23 2.86
CA SER A 62 -32.43 2.44 3.17
C SER A 62 -33.08 2.77 4.53
N GLU A 63 -32.51 3.68 5.34
CA GLU A 63 -33.12 4.13 6.60
C GLU A 63 -33.31 5.66 6.66
N PRO A 64 -34.52 6.17 6.93
CA PRO A 64 -34.85 7.61 6.86
C PRO A 64 -34.23 8.48 7.98
N GLU A 65 -33.34 7.91 8.81
CA GLU A 65 -32.58 8.63 9.86
C GLU A 65 -31.05 8.51 9.70
N SER A 66 -30.52 8.07 8.55
CA SER A 66 -29.07 8.00 8.36
C SER A 66 -28.47 9.41 8.24
N GLN A 67 -28.19 10.05 9.37
CA GLN A 67 -27.20 11.13 9.41
C GLN A 67 -25.92 10.56 8.83
N VAL A 68 -25.51 11.10 7.69
CA VAL A 68 -24.24 10.79 7.03
C VAL A 68 -23.12 11.06 8.04
N ALA A 69 -22.60 10.02 8.67
CA ALA A 69 -21.57 10.17 9.68
C ALA A 69 -20.29 10.62 8.99
N SER A 70 -19.92 11.89 9.15
CA SER A 70 -18.62 12.39 8.73
C SER A 70 -17.54 11.68 9.55
N GLN A 71 -16.64 10.98 8.89
CA GLN A 71 -15.44 10.40 9.49
C GLN A 71 -14.25 11.29 9.15
N THR A 72 -13.58 11.77 10.18
CA THR A 72 -12.38 12.60 10.04
C THR A 72 -11.16 11.74 10.25
N TRP A 73 -10.28 11.63 9.26
CA TRP A 73 -9.02 10.88 9.41
C TRP A 73 -7.88 11.84 9.81
N GLN A 74 -6.96 11.36 10.62
CA GLN A 74 -5.85 12.14 11.17
C GLN A 74 -4.59 11.30 11.40
N ILE A 75 -3.44 11.96 11.33
CA ILE A 75 -2.12 11.43 11.69
C ILE A 75 -1.65 12.14 12.95
N LEU A 76 -1.32 11.37 13.99
CA LEU A 76 -0.86 11.86 15.29
C LEU A 76 0.44 11.15 15.69
N ASP A 77 1.09 11.66 16.73
CA ASP A 77 2.26 11.06 17.38
C ASP A 77 3.34 10.64 16.39
N LEU A 78 3.68 11.55 15.47
CA LEU A 78 4.75 11.35 14.51
C LEU A 78 6.10 11.39 15.22
N ALA A 79 6.80 10.27 15.19
CA ALA A 79 8.12 10.07 15.74
C ALA A 79 9.10 9.54 14.69
N ALA A 80 10.35 9.98 14.76
CA ALA A 80 11.41 9.42 13.93
C ALA A 80 11.91 8.10 14.54
N ILE A 81 12.10 7.09 13.70
CA ILE A 81 12.75 5.82 14.05
C ILE A 81 14.01 5.65 13.19
N GLU A 82 14.83 4.64 13.46
CA GLU A 82 16.15 4.48 12.81
C GLU A 82 16.05 4.47 11.28
N SER A 83 15.09 3.72 10.74
CA SER A 83 14.96 3.51 9.29
C SER A 83 13.85 4.37 8.65
N GLY A 84 13.12 5.18 9.43
CA GLY A 84 11.92 5.85 8.93
C GLY A 84 11.15 6.66 9.97
N SER A 85 9.82 6.57 9.93
CA SER A 85 8.95 7.29 10.88
C SER A 85 7.77 6.46 11.33
N LEU A 86 7.48 6.53 12.63
CA LEU A 86 6.37 5.88 13.31
C LEU A 86 5.28 6.92 13.59
N PHE A 87 4.02 6.55 13.42
CA PHE A 87 2.90 7.44 13.72
C PHE A 87 1.62 6.67 14.03
N GLN A 88 0.65 7.35 14.64
CA GLN A 88 -0.70 6.87 14.82
C GLN A 88 -1.59 7.35 13.67
N LEU A 89 -2.26 6.41 13.02
CA LEU A 89 -3.28 6.68 12.01
C LEU A 89 -4.66 6.34 12.58
N GLY A 90 -5.52 7.33 12.69
CA GLY A 90 -6.83 7.14 13.32
C GLY A 90 -7.96 7.90 12.63
N ARG A 91 -9.18 7.64 13.09
CA ARG A 91 -10.37 8.39 12.68
C ARG A 91 -11.17 8.87 13.88
N VAL A 92 -11.83 10.00 13.74
CA VAL A 92 -12.86 10.47 14.66
C VAL A 92 -14.20 9.96 14.15
N SER A 93 -14.94 9.24 14.98
CA SER A 93 -16.25 8.69 14.64
C SER A 93 -17.24 8.87 15.78
N LYS A 94 -18.48 9.24 15.46
CA LYS A 94 -19.57 9.27 16.44
C LYS A 94 -20.20 7.89 16.52
N ARG A 95 -20.24 7.31 17.72
CA ARG A 95 -20.97 6.07 18.00
C ARG A 95 -22.04 6.33 19.04
N THR A 96 -23.23 5.84 18.78
CA THR A 96 -24.31 5.87 19.74
C THR A 96 -24.22 4.62 20.61
N LEU A 97 -23.96 4.80 21.91
CA LEU A 97 -23.94 3.70 22.87
C LEU A 97 -25.29 3.61 23.60
N PRO A 98 -25.81 2.40 23.82
CA PRO A 98 -26.97 2.21 24.67
C PRO A 98 -26.58 2.53 26.13
N GLY A 99 -27.35 3.40 26.76
CA GLY A 99 -27.22 3.79 28.16
C GLY A 99 -28.49 3.52 28.95
N VAL A 100 -28.42 3.70 30.25
CA VAL A 100 -29.58 3.68 31.15
C VAL A 100 -29.55 4.96 31.96
N ASP A 101 -30.57 5.79 31.78
CA ASP A 101 -30.81 6.95 32.65
C ASP A 101 -31.28 6.44 34.01
N ALA A 102 -30.59 6.88 35.07
CA ALA A 102 -30.84 6.50 36.46
C ALA A 102 -32.11 7.14 37.07
N GLY A 103 -32.89 7.88 36.27
CA GLY A 103 -34.22 8.36 36.66
C GLY A 103 -35.18 7.25 37.10
N PHE A 104 -36.30 7.62 37.75
CA PHE A 104 -37.34 6.67 38.16
C PHE A 104 -38.65 6.95 37.41
N PRO A 105 -39.14 6.04 36.55
CA PRO A 105 -38.55 4.74 36.20
C PRO A 105 -37.31 4.87 35.30
N PRO A 106 -36.36 3.91 35.35
CA PRO A 106 -35.18 3.93 34.50
C PRO A 106 -35.59 3.80 33.04
N ARG A 107 -34.93 4.56 32.17
CA ARG A 107 -35.19 4.56 30.73
C ARG A 107 -33.92 4.19 29.98
N PHE A 108 -34.05 3.35 28.97
CA PHE A 108 -32.97 3.15 28.01
C PHE A 108 -32.77 4.43 27.22
N THR A 109 -31.53 4.91 27.19
CA THR A 109 -31.12 6.09 26.42
C THR A 109 -30.11 5.68 25.36
N ARG A 110 -29.90 6.58 24.41
CA ARG A 110 -28.89 6.48 23.38
C ARG A 110 -28.02 7.72 23.49
N GLU A 111 -26.78 7.53 23.91
CA GLU A 111 -25.83 8.64 24.08
C GLU A 111 -24.81 8.60 22.94
N ALA A 112 -24.63 9.74 22.27
CA ALA A 112 -23.62 9.88 21.24
C ALA A 112 -22.27 10.15 21.90
N GLN A 113 -21.32 9.24 21.70
CA GLN A 113 -19.94 9.39 22.14
C GLN A 113 -19.00 9.47 20.93
N ASN A 114 -17.98 10.31 21.03
CA ASN A 114 -16.88 10.30 20.07
C ASN A 114 -15.95 9.14 20.41
N ILE A 115 -15.64 8.32 19.42
CA ILE A 115 -14.63 7.27 19.50
C ILE A 115 -13.51 7.63 18.53
N HIS A 116 -12.29 7.37 18.97
CA HIS A 116 -11.06 7.70 18.28
C HIS A 116 -10.24 6.42 18.05
N PRO A 117 -10.74 5.43 17.28
CA PRO A 117 -9.92 4.26 17.00
C PRO A 117 -8.69 4.70 16.19
N TYR A 118 -7.54 4.14 16.51
CA TYR A 118 -6.27 4.38 15.83
C TYR A 118 -5.50 3.07 15.69
N THR A 119 -4.49 3.09 14.81
CA THR A 119 -3.49 2.05 14.70
C THR A 119 -2.11 2.66 14.55
N TRP A 120 -1.08 1.89 14.92
CA TRP A 120 0.30 2.26 14.65
C TRP A 120 0.68 1.91 13.21
N ALA A 121 1.37 2.83 12.57
CA ALA A 121 1.92 2.66 11.23
C ALA A 121 3.35 3.21 11.17
N ALA A 122 4.18 2.60 10.32
CA ALA A 122 5.53 3.05 10.05
C ALA A 122 5.73 3.29 8.55
N LEU A 123 6.38 4.38 8.21
CA LEU A 123 6.79 4.72 6.85
C LEU A 123 8.32 4.65 6.75
N PHE A 124 8.81 3.86 5.80
CA PHE A 124 10.21 3.76 5.43
C PHE A 124 10.39 4.39 4.03
N PRO A 125 10.67 5.70 3.96
CA PRO A 125 10.58 6.48 2.73
C PRO A 125 11.62 6.07 1.68
N ASP A 126 12.79 5.59 2.11
CA ASP A 126 13.86 5.11 1.22
C ASP A 126 13.45 3.86 0.44
N LEU A 127 12.59 3.03 1.03
CA LEU A 127 12.04 1.84 0.40
C LEU A 127 10.67 2.09 -0.24
N GLY A 128 10.05 3.24 0.03
CA GLY A 128 8.65 3.46 -0.29
C GLY A 128 7.76 2.39 0.36
N LEU A 129 8.07 2.00 1.59
CA LEU A 129 7.37 0.94 2.32
C LEU A 129 6.54 1.55 3.45
N LEU A 130 5.28 1.13 3.54
CA LEU A 130 4.35 1.47 4.61
C LEU A 130 3.93 0.20 5.33
N VAL A 131 4.10 0.15 6.64
CA VAL A 131 3.66 -0.96 7.49
C VAL A 131 2.52 -0.46 8.36
N ILE A 132 1.41 -1.20 8.41
CA ILE A 132 0.23 -0.84 9.21
C ILE A 132 -0.13 -2.01 10.11
N ALA A 133 -0.29 -1.74 11.40
CA ALA A 133 -0.81 -2.74 12.33
C ALA A 133 -2.33 -2.90 12.17
N GLU A 134 -2.84 -4.12 12.21
CA GLU A 134 -4.26 -4.40 12.09
C GLU A 134 -4.98 -3.99 13.38
N GLN A 135 -5.96 -3.09 13.25
CA GLN A 135 -6.86 -2.71 14.33
C GLN A 135 -8.32 -2.82 13.87
N ASN A 136 -9.03 -3.81 14.42
CA ASN A 136 -10.39 -4.16 14.00
C ASN A 136 -11.40 -3.01 14.21
N GLU A 137 -11.21 -2.19 15.24
CA GLU A 137 -12.10 -1.07 15.54
C GLU A 137 -11.91 0.13 14.58
N LEU A 138 -10.74 0.25 13.97
CA LEU A 138 -10.42 1.33 13.05
C LEU A 138 -11.05 1.06 11.69
N SER A 139 -10.50 0.10 10.94
CA SER A 139 -10.93 -0.34 9.62
C SER A 139 -10.00 -1.46 9.12
N LYS A 140 -10.30 -2.05 7.96
CA LYS A 140 -9.31 -2.87 7.25
C LYS A 140 -8.08 -2.02 6.92
N THR A 141 -6.88 -2.57 7.15
CA THR A 141 -5.57 -1.99 6.80
C THR A 141 -5.51 -1.37 5.39
N LYS A 142 -6.06 -2.03 4.35
CA LYS A 142 -6.15 -1.49 2.98
C LYS A 142 -6.93 -0.18 2.93
N THR A 143 -7.97 -0.05 3.73
CA THR A 143 -8.75 1.20 3.85
C THR A 143 -7.92 2.27 4.55
N ALA A 144 -7.26 1.93 5.66
CA ALA A 144 -6.36 2.84 6.36
C ALA A 144 -5.23 3.34 5.45
N ALA A 145 -4.58 2.46 4.69
CA ALA A 145 -3.52 2.79 3.74
C ALA A 145 -4.01 3.76 2.64
N ASN A 146 -5.22 3.55 2.11
CA ASN A 146 -5.83 4.46 1.15
C ASN A 146 -6.17 5.82 1.77
N ARG A 147 -6.63 5.85 3.02
CA ARG A 147 -6.94 7.10 3.73
C ARG A 147 -5.67 7.88 4.06
N LEU A 148 -4.58 7.21 4.42
CA LEU A 148 -3.26 7.83 4.51
C LEU A 148 -2.86 8.46 3.17
N ALA A 149 -3.03 7.74 2.05
CA ALA A 149 -2.73 8.30 0.73
C ALA A 149 -3.55 9.55 0.43
N GLU A 150 -4.82 9.62 0.84
CA GLU A 150 -5.65 10.81 0.71
C GLU A 150 -5.15 11.97 1.57
N LEU A 151 -4.83 11.71 2.85
CA LEU A 151 -4.25 12.71 3.75
C LEU A 151 -2.98 13.34 3.17
N LEU A 152 -2.07 12.49 2.68
CA LEU A 152 -0.84 12.93 2.03
C LEU A 152 -1.13 13.75 0.76
N ARG A 153 -2.15 13.40 -0.04
CA ARG A 153 -2.52 14.16 -1.24
C ARG A 153 -3.09 15.55 -0.94
N ASP A 154 -3.63 15.76 0.26
CA ASP A 154 -4.20 17.04 0.65
C ASP A 154 -3.16 18.06 1.16
N THR A 155 -1.91 17.62 1.31
CA THR A 155 -0.80 18.47 1.74
C THR A 155 -0.41 19.53 0.70
N PRO A 156 0.00 20.74 1.14
CA PRO A 156 0.58 21.75 0.27
C PRO A 156 1.71 21.20 -0.60
N GLU A 157 2.57 20.36 -0.02
CA GLU A 157 3.69 19.77 -0.73
C GLU A 157 3.24 18.89 -1.88
N TYR A 158 2.29 17.98 -1.65
CA TYR A 158 1.76 17.15 -2.72
C TYR A 158 1.12 18.00 -3.82
N ARG A 159 0.33 19.01 -3.46
CA ARG A 159 -0.37 19.88 -4.43
C ARG A 159 0.58 20.68 -5.31
N ARG A 160 1.76 21.06 -4.78
CA ARG A 160 2.82 21.76 -5.53
C ARG A 160 3.65 20.81 -6.35
N SER A 161 3.93 19.64 -5.79
CA SER A 161 4.59 18.56 -6.50
C SER A 161 3.66 18.16 -7.66
N LYS A 162 4.13 18.20 -8.91
CA LYS A 162 3.35 17.64 -10.02
C LYS A 162 3.34 16.12 -9.91
N MET A 163 3.14 15.54 -8.75
CA MET A 163 3.34 14.13 -8.50
C MET A 163 2.02 13.37 -8.40
N VAL A 164 2.12 12.05 -8.49
CA VAL A 164 1.04 11.10 -8.28
C VAL A 164 1.49 10.11 -7.21
N LEU A 165 0.67 10.00 -6.16
CA LEU A 165 0.87 9.09 -5.04
C LEU A 165 -0.03 7.86 -5.18
N LYS A 166 0.56 6.66 -5.10
CA LYS A 166 -0.15 5.38 -5.13
C LYS A 166 0.27 4.51 -3.96
N VAL A 167 -0.72 3.82 -3.40
CA VAL A 167 -0.52 2.85 -2.32
C VAL A 167 -1.06 1.51 -2.81
N LYS A 168 -0.25 0.46 -2.69
CA LYS A 168 -0.60 -0.91 -3.09
C LYS A 168 -0.17 -1.91 -2.03
N PRO A 169 -0.97 -2.95 -1.73
CA PRO A 169 -0.52 -4.01 -0.83
C PRO A 169 0.69 -4.73 -1.41
N VAL A 170 1.67 -5.02 -0.56
CA VAL A 170 2.78 -5.91 -0.89
C VAL A 170 2.27 -7.34 -0.87
N LYS A 171 2.56 -8.09 -1.94
CA LYS A 171 2.04 -9.44 -2.14
C LYS A 171 3.12 -10.47 -1.87
N ASP A 172 2.79 -11.50 -1.10
CA ASP A 172 3.64 -12.69 -0.98
C ASP A 172 3.48 -13.55 -2.24
N ALA A 173 4.59 -13.74 -2.96
CA ALA A 173 4.65 -14.54 -4.17
C ALA A 173 5.19 -15.96 -3.95
N THR A 174 5.51 -16.36 -2.71
CA THR A 174 6.14 -17.66 -2.39
C THR A 174 5.37 -18.83 -3.00
N ASP A 175 4.04 -18.89 -2.82
CA ASP A 175 3.18 -19.94 -3.38
C ASP A 175 3.18 -19.95 -4.91
N MET A 176 3.24 -18.77 -5.55
CA MET A 176 3.27 -18.67 -7.00
C MET A 176 4.63 -19.13 -7.53
N VAL A 177 5.72 -18.68 -6.90
CA VAL A 177 7.10 -19.08 -7.21
C VAL A 177 7.25 -20.60 -7.12
N GLU A 178 6.75 -21.22 -6.05
CA GLU A 178 6.78 -22.67 -5.90
C GLU A 178 6.00 -23.40 -7.00
N GLN A 179 4.80 -22.92 -7.34
CA GLN A 179 3.99 -23.54 -8.38
C GLN A 179 4.61 -23.37 -9.77
N VAL A 180 5.25 -22.24 -10.04
CA VAL A 180 5.99 -22.00 -11.29
C VAL A 180 7.20 -22.93 -11.37
N ARG A 181 7.94 -23.14 -10.27
CA ARG A 181 9.07 -24.09 -10.20
C ARG A 181 8.64 -25.53 -10.45
N LYS A 182 7.46 -25.93 -9.95
CA LYS A 182 6.93 -27.31 -10.05
C LYS A 182 6.21 -27.57 -11.39
N ALA A 183 5.96 -26.55 -12.21
CA ALA A 183 5.17 -26.69 -13.42
C ALA A 183 5.92 -27.46 -14.52
N HIS A 184 5.20 -28.36 -15.19
CA HIS A 184 5.71 -29.03 -16.39
C HIS A 184 6.01 -28.03 -17.51
N ARG A 185 5.11 -27.06 -17.72
CA ARG A 185 5.28 -26.03 -18.76
C ARG A 185 4.53 -24.75 -18.41
N ILE A 186 5.16 -23.62 -18.72
CA ILE A 186 4.55 -22.28 -18.66
C ILE A 186 4.08 -21.90 -20.07
N LEU A 187 2.80 -21.57 -20.20
CA LEU A 187 2.14 -21.29 -21.48
C LEU A 187 2.00 -19.80 -21.75
N LYS A 188 1.63 -19.04 -20.72
CA LYS A 188 1.42 -17.60 -20.81
C LYS A 188 1.82 -16.89 -19.53
N VAL A 189 2.32 -15.67 -19.67
CA VAL A 189 2.56 -14.75 -18.55
C VAL A 189 1.90 -13.43 -18.89
N ARG A 190 1.15 -12.86 -17.94
CA ARG A 190 0.62 -11.50 -18.02
C ARG A 190 1.21 -10.68 -16.90
N LEU A 191 1.81 -9.57 -17.30
CA LEU A 191 2.25 -8.52 -16.40
C LEU A 191 1.27 -7.36 -16.55
N ILE A 192 0.63 -6.99 -15.44
CA ILE A 192 -0.29 -5.87 -15.36
C ILE A 192 0.40 -4.78 -14.54
N VAL A 193 0.63 -3.62 -15.17
CA VAL A 193 1.26 -2.46 -14.54
C VAL A 193 0.32 -1.27 -14.55
N GLY A 194 0.10 -0.65 -13.39
CA GLY A 194 -0.69 0.59 -13.29
C GLY A 194 0.19 1.82 -13.02
N ARG A 195 -0.24 3.01 -13.48
CA ARG A 195 0.40 4.27 -13.06
C ARG A 195 0.20 4.51 -11.56
N PRO A 196 1.11 5.24 -10.87
CA PRO A 196 2.33 5.91 -11.35
C PRO A 196 3.60 5.32 -10.64
N ASN A 197 4.84 5.53 -11.11
CA ASN A 197 5.94 4.52 -11.01
C ASN A 197 7.33 4.86 -10.35
N PRO A 198 7.85 4.12 -9.34
CA PRO A 198 9.23 4.25 -8.86
C PRO A 198 10.27 3.72 -9.89
N PRO A 199 11.56 4.12 -9.82
CA PRO A 199 12.55 3.84 -10.87
C PRO A 199 13.33 2.53 -10.67
N ARG A 200 12.84 1.58 -9.86
CA ARG A 200 13.53 0.29 -9.62
C ARG A 200 12.56 -0.88 -9.74
N THR A 201 12.22 -1.25 -10.97
CA THR A 201 11.59 -2.53 -11.30
C THR A 201 12.22 -3.03 -12.58
N ASP A 202 12.32 -4.34 -12.75
CA ASP A 202 12.97 -5.04 -13.87
C ASP A 202 13.06 -4.23 -15.16
N VAL A 203 14.29 -3.84 -15.50
CA VAL A 203 14.66 -2.93 -16.60
C VAL A 203 14.23 -3.47 -17.96
N LEU A 204 14.06 -4.80 -18.06
CA LEU A 204 13.86 -5.47 -19.35
C LEU A 204 12.41 -5.51 -19.84
N ILE A 205 11.41 -5.49 -18.95
CA ILE A 205 10.00 -5.72 -19.34
C ILE A 205 9.04 -4.74 -18.67
N ALA A 206 9.12 -4.62 -17.34
CA ALA A 206 8.25 -3.74 -16.60
C ALA A 206 8.52 -2.28 -16.99
N GLN A 207 9.79 -1.87 -17.03
CA GLN A 207 10.15 -0.49 -17.31
C GLN A 207 9.70 -0.01 -18.71
N PRO A 208 9.93 -0.75 -19.82
CA PRO A 208 9.43 -0.34 -21.13
C PRO A 208 7.89 -0.27 -21.22
N LEU A 209 7.19 -1.25 -20.64
CA LEU A 209 5.72 -1.26 -20.63
C LEU A 209 5.16 -0.09 -19.82
N LYS A 210 5.81 0.22 -18.69
CA LYS A 210 5.46 1.37 -17.82
C LYS A 210 5.66 2.70 -18.55
N VAL A 211 6.80 2.87 -19.25
CA VAL A 211 7.07 4.06 -20.09
C VAL A 211 6.03 4.19 -21.20
N ALA A 212 5.69 3.10 -21.89
CA ALA A 212 4.67 3.13 -22.94
C ALA A 212 3.28 3.50 -22.39
N THR A 213 2.88 2.94 -21.25
CA THR A 213 1.59 3.21 -20.59
C THR A 213 1.47 4.68 -20.21
N GLU A 214 2.55 5.25 -19.67
CA GLU A 214 2.64 6.67 -19.33
C GLU A 214 2.59 7.58 -20.56
N ALA A 215 3.40 7.29 -21.57
CA ALA A 215 3.45 8.07 -22.82
C ALA A 215 2.11 8.09 -23.56
N LEU A 216 1.33 7.00 -23.46
CA LEU A 216 0.01 6.88 -24.05
C LEU A 216 -1.11 7.49 -23.18
N GLY A 217 -0.80 7.97 -21.97
CA GLY A 217 -1.81 8.48 -21.04
C GLY A 217 -2.78 7.41 -20.52
N ALA A 218 -2.45 6.13 -20.65
CA ALA A 218 -3.29 5.02 -20.22
C ALA A 218 -3.25 4.86 -18.68
N GLY A 219 -4.34 4.39 -18.08
CA GLY A 219 -4.41 4.10 -16.63
C GLY A 219 -3.69 2.81 -16.24
N GLU A 220 -3.66 1.84 -17.16
CA GLU A 220 -3.13 0.50 -16.98
C GLU A 220 -2.50 0.02 -18.29
N GLY A 221 -1.41 -0.74 -18.18
CA GLY A 221 -0.74 -1.41 -19.28
C GLY A 221 -0.65 -2.90 -19.01
N GLN A 222 -0.86 -3.71 -20.04
CA GLN A 222 -0.73 -5.15 -19.97
C GLN A 222 0.27 -5.64 -21.01
N ALA A 223 1.28 -6.39 -20.57
CA ALA A 223 2.10 -7.21 -21.46
C ALA A 223 1.70 -8.67 -21.31
N GLU A 224 1.39 -9.32 -22.44
CA GLU A 224 1.16 -10.76 -22.50
C GLU A 224 2.29 -11.42 -23.29
N PHE A 225 2.95 -12.40 -22.67
CA PHE A 225 3.94 -13.26 -23.30
C PHE A 225 3.34 -14.65 -23.46
N SER A 226 3.40 -15.22 -24.66
CA SER A 226 2.90 -16.56 -24.95
C SER A 226 3.91 -17.37 -25.76
N GLY A 227 4.14 -18.64 -25.41
CA GLY A 227 5.18 -19.42 -26.08
C GLY A 227 5.18 -20.93 -25.80
N GLY A 228 6.05 -21.61 -26.55
CA GLY A 228 6.31 -23.06 -26.49
C GLY A 228 6.88 -23.53 -25.15
N ALA A 229 7.65 -22.68 -24.47
CA ALA A 229 8.21 -22.92 -23.14
C ALA A 229 8.84 -21.60 -22.68
N ILE A 230 8.15 -20.85 -21.82
CA ILE A 230 8.74 -19.68 -21.17
C ILE A 230 9.75 -20.20 -20.14
N ARG A 231 10.95 -19.59 -20.08
CA ARG A 231 12.00 -19.96 -19.11
C ARG A 231 11.52 -19.64 -17.70
N ALA A 232 11.54 -20.64 -16.82
CA ALA A 232 11.01 -20.51 -15.47
C ALA A 232 11.86 -19.54 -14.65
N GLU A 233 13.17 -19.62 -14.74
CA GLU A 233 14.13 -18.85 -13.95
C GLU A 233 13.92 -17.35 -14.12
N THR A 234 13.90 -16.86 -15.37
CA THR A 234 13.66 -15.45 -15.69
C THR A 234 12.26 -14.97 -15.27
N LEU A 235 11.28 -15.87 -15.19
CA LEU A 235 9.94 -15.52 -14.71
C LEU A 235 9.89 -15.38 -13.19
N LEU A 236 10.71 -16.14 -12.45
CA LEU A 236 10.73 -16.07 -10.98
C LEU A 236 11.25 -14.72 -10.49
N ASP A 237 12.35 -14.24 -11.08
CA ASP A 237 12.91 -12.91 -10.81
C ASP A 237 11.84 -11.83 -11.03
N LEU A 238 11.19 -11.89 -12.20
CA LEU A 238 10.13 -10.94 -12.58
C LEU A 238 8.94 -10.97 -11.63
N ILE A 239 8.47 -12.17 -11.24
CA ILE A 239 7.36 -12.32 -10.29
C ILE A 239 7.72 -11.63 -8.98
N ASN A 240 8.88 -11.96 -8.43
CA ASN A 240 9.35 -11.47 -7.13
C ASN A 240 9.50 -9.94 -7.11
N ASP A 241 10.22 -9.38 -8.08
CA ASP A 241 10.50 -7.94 -8.15
C ASP A 241 9.20 -7.13 -8.33
N THR A 242 8.28 -7.66 -9.13
CA THR A 242 7.02 -7.01 -9.43
C THR A 242 6.05 -7.07 -8.24
N SER A 243 5.90 -8.25 -7.62
CA SER A 243 4.92 -8.50 -6.55
C SER A 243 5.33 -7.88 -5.22
N THR A 244 6.59 -8.07 -4.83
CA THR A 244 7.09 -7.70 -3.51
C THR A 244 7.58 -6.25 -3.51
N GLY A 245 8.20 -5.80 -4.61
CA GLY A 245 8.69 -4.43 -4.73
C GLY A 245 7.60 -3.40 -5.03
N THR A 246 6.69 -3.71 -5.96
CA THR A 246 5.72 -2.71 -6.48
C THR A 246 4.25 -3.02 -6.21
N GLY A 247 3.92 -4.23 -5.72
CA GLY A 247 2.53 -4.67 -5.57
C GLY A 247 1.76 -4.71 -6.89
N GLU A 248 2.45 -4.82 -8.02
CA GLU A 248 1.85 -4.96 -9.35
C GLU A 248 1.42 -6.41 -9.58
N ASP A 249 0.53 -6.60 -10.57
CA ASP A 249 -0.15 -7.87 -10.78
C ASP A 249 0.55 -8.74 -11.81
N VAL A 250 0.79 -10.00 -11.42
CA VAL A 250 1.34 -11.03 -12.31
C VAL A 250 0.38 -12.20 -12.37
N GLN A 251 0.10 -12.66 -13.58
CA GLN A 251 -0.71 -13.85 -13.83
C GLN A 251 0.08 -14.83 -14.68
N VAL A 252 0.10 -16.10 -14.28
CA VAL A 252 0.85 -17.15 -14.99
C VAL A 252 -0.10 -18.26 -15.38
N LYS A 253 -0.17 -18.58 -16.67
CA LYS A 253 -0.88 -19.76 -17.15
C LYS A 253 0.09 -20.91 -17.29
N LEU A 254 -0.11 -21.97 -16.51
CA LEU A 254 0.77 -23.13 -16.49
C LEU A 254 0.02 -24.45 -16.59
N GLU A 255 0.79 -25.45 -16.99
CA GLU A 255 0.44 -26.86 -17.02
C GLU A 255 1.31 -27.56 -15.97
N GLU A 256 0.67 -28.12 -14.94
CA GLU A 256 1.35 -28.68 -13.77
C GLU A 256 1.95 -30.06 -14.07
N VAL A 257 1.21 -30.89 -14.81
CA VAL A 257 1.62 -32.23 -15.25
C VAL A 257 1.41 -32.32 -16.76
N ALA A 258 2.27 -33.05 -17.46
CA ALA A 258 2.15 -33.26 -18.90
C ALA A 258 0.76 -33.82 -19.29
N GLY A 259 0.10 -33.14 -20.22
CA GLY A 259 -1.26 -33.42 -20.67
C GLY A 259 -2.38 -32.86 -19.77
N ALA A 260 -2.06 -32.21 -18.64
CA ALA A 260 -3.07 -31.67 -17.74
C ALA A 260 -3.73 -30.39 -18.32
N ARG A 261 -4.96 -30.11 -17.89
CA ARG A 261 -5.66 -28.88 -18.29
C ARG A 261 -4.91 -27.66 -17.72
N PRO A 262 -4.47 -26.71 -18.56
CA PRO A 262 -3.75 -25.55 -18.05
C PRO A 262 -4.64 -24.63 -17.20
N ARG A 263 -4.08 -24.08 -16.12
CA ARG A 263 -4.78 -23.16 -15.21
C ARG A 263 -4.04 -21.83 -15.07
N TRP A 264 -4.77 -20.78 -14.75
CA TRP A 264 -4.20 -19.49 -14.38
C TRP A 264 -3.88 -19.47 -12.89
N LEU A 265 -2.67 -19.01 -12.58
CA LEU A 265 -2.26 -18.55 -11.27
C LEU A 265 -2.38 -17.05 -11.22
N HIS A 266 -2.94 -16.55 -10.13
CA HIS A 266 -3.07 -15.13 -9.84
C HIS A 266 -2.40 -14.86 -8.48
N LEU A 267 -1.66 -13.76 -8.37
CA LEU A 267 -1.28 -13.25 -7.05
C LEU A 267 -2.55 -12.74 -6.36
N ARG A 268 -2.76 -13.12 -5.10
CA ARG A 268 -3.92 -12.62 -4.33
C ARG A 268 -3.82 -11.11 -4.18
N GLU A 269 -4.97 -10.42 -4.23
CA GLU A 269 -5.03 -8.94 -4.12
C GLU A 269 -4.92 -8.44 -2.67
N GLU A 270 -5.08 -9.32 -1.69
CA GLU A 270 -4.93 -8.98 -0.28
C GLU A 270 -3.44 -8.99 0.13
N PRO A 271 -3.03 -8.11 1.06
CA PRO A 271 -1.70 -8.16 1.65
C PRO A 271 -1.53 -9.49 2.37
N ASN A 272 -0.74 -10.37 1.74
CA ASN A 272 -0.42 -11.68 2.31
C ASN A 272 0.96 -11.72 2.94
N LEU A 273 1.81 -10.72 2.64
CA LEU A 273 2.95 -10.49 3.50
C LEU A 273 2.39 -9.86 4.77
N ALA A 274 2.22 -10.68 5.79
CA ALA A 274 1.76 -10.25 7.09
C ALA A 274 2.59 -10.91 8.17
N LYS A 275 2.98 -10.15 9.18
CA LYS A 275 3.73 -10.65 10.33
C LYS A 275 2.81 -10.66 11.54
N ASN A 276 2.62 -11.82 12.16
CA ASN A 276 2.01 -11.88 13.48
C ASN A 276 3.11 -11.66 14.51
N VAL A 277 2.98 -10.59 15.29
CA VAL A 277 3.89 -10.24 16.38
C VAL A 277 3.10 -10.29 17.68
N GLU A 278 3.76 -10.63 18.78
CA GLU A 278 3.12 -10.52 20.09
C GLU A 278 2.78 -9.05 20.35
N LEU A 279 1.54 -8.80 20.78
CA LEU A 279 1.13 -7.45 21.15
C LEU A 279 2.02 -6.99 22.33
N PRO A 280 2.62 -5.79 22.26
CA PRO A 280 3.44 -5.33 23.35
C PRO A 280 2.60 -5.19 24.63
N PRO A 281 3.21 -5.38 25.81
CA PRO A 281 2.50 -5.31 27.09
C PRO A 281 1.97 -3.90 27.38
N GLU A 282 2.60 -2.88 26.79
CA GLU A 282 2.24 -1.48 26.91
C GLU A 282 2.03 -0.91 25.50
N ASP A 283 1.01 -0.08 25.36
CA ASP A 283 0.77 0.68 24.13
C ASP A 283 1.67 1.92 24.13
N SER A 284 2.96 1.72 23.84
CA SER A 284 3.99 2.75 23.87
C SER A 284 4.75 2.86 22.56
N GLU A 285 5.16 4.09 22.23
CA GLU A 285 5.93 4.40 21.01
C GLU A 285 7.20 3.54 20.89
N GLU A 286 7.96 3.38 21.98
CA GLU A 286 9.19 2.59 22.01
C GLU A 286 8.95 1.11 21.67
N ALA A 287 7.84 0.54 22.17
CA ALA A 287 7.51 -0.86 21.91
C ALA A 287 7.12 -1.08 20.44
N TYR A 288 6.33 -0.17 19.86
CA TYR A 288 5.95 -0.25 18.44
C TYR A 288 7.11 0.08 17.51
N ALA A 289 8.03 0.98 17.88
CA ALA A 289 9.23 1.26 17.09
C ALA A 289 10.05 -0.01 16.86
N GLY A 290 10.34 -0.77 17.93
CA GLY A 290 11.06 -2.05 17.81
C GLY A 290 10.33 -3.08 16.95
N ILE A 291 9.01 -3.20 17.11
CA ILE A 291 8.18 -4.11 16.30
C ILE A 291 8.22 -3.75 14.81
N MET A 292 8.20 -2.46 14.48
CA MET A 292 8.22 -1.98 13.10
C MET A 292 9.59 -2.13 12.44
N GLU A 293 10.70 -1.91 13.16
CA GLU A 293 12.05 -2.20 12.68
C GLU A 293 12.26 -3.70 12.46
N ASP A 294 11.76 -4.55 13.36
CA ASP A 294 11.77 -6.01 13.17
C ASP A 294 10.91 -6.45 11.98
N ALA A 295 9.86 -5.70 11.65
CA ALA A 295 9.03 -5.95 10.48
C ALA A 295 9.76 -5.55 9.20
N LEU A 296 10.51 -4.43 9.23
CA LEU A 296 11.38 -4.01 8.14
C LEU A 296 12.47 -5.05 7.85
N ALA A 297 13.20 -5.52 8.87
CA ALA A 297 14.23 -6.54 8.71
C ALA A 297 13.69 -7.84 8.07
N MET A 298 12.45 -8.22 8.41
CA MET A 298 11.77 -9.35 7.78
C MET A 298 11.47 -9.07 6.29
N PHE A 299 10.96 -7.89 5.97
CA PHE A 299 10.69 -7.49 4.58
C PHE A 299 11.97 -7.52 3.75
N GLU A 300 13.06 -6.94 4.25
CA GLU A 300 14.36 -6.95 3.57
C GLU A 300 14.89 -8.37 3.40
N HIS A 301 14.71 -9.24 4.41
CA HIS A 301 15.08 -10.63 4.29
C HIS A 301 14.32 -11.33 3.17
N VAL A 302 12.99 -11.15 3.10
CA VAL A 302 12.14 -11.71 2.04
C VAL A 302 12.58 -11.20 0.66
N VAL A 303 12.82 -9.89 0.53
CA VAL A 303 13.33 -9.30 -0.72
C VAL A 303 14.70 -9.87 -1.08
N SER A 304 15.60 -10.07 -0.11
CA SER A 304 16.95 -10.60 -0.36
C SER A 304 16.94 -12.08 -0.78
N LEU A 305 16.03 -12.88 -0.26
CA LEU A 305 15.85 -14.28 -0.66
C LEU A 305 15.35 -14.37 -2.10
N SER A 306 14.47 -13.45 -2.49
CA SER A 306 13.95 -13.34 -3.84
C SER A 306 15.02 -12.96 -4.88
N GLN A 307 16.06 -12.23 -4.50
CA GLN A 307 17.14 -11.80 -5.43
C GLN A 307 18.29 -12.82 -5.59
N LYS A 308 18.39 -13.81 -4.69
CA LYS A 308 19.48 -14.81 -4.69
C LYS A 308 19.10 -16.15 -5.33
N SER A 309 17.87 -16.31 -5.83
CA SER A 309 17.34 -17.59 -6.32
C SER A 309 16.87 -17.52 -7.75
#